data_AF-A0A661HYT8-F1
#
_entry.id   AF-A0A661HYT8-F1
#
_cell.length_a   1.000
_cell.length_b   1.000
_cell.length_c   1.000
_cell.angle_alpha   90.00
_cell.angle_beta   90.00
_cell.angle_gamma   90.00
#
_symmetry.space_group_name_H-M   'P 1'
#
loop_
_entity.id
_entity.type
_entity.pdbx_description
1 polymer ?
#
loop_
_entity_poly.entity_id
_entity_poly.type
_entity_poly.pdbx_seq_one_letter_code
_entity_poly.pdbx_strand_id
1 'polypeptide(L)'
;MLIILEAEKGYLFTSTLFYFSSVYYLVLPKVSHYINCKSCMKFIYIFLAYIGYWFFAFLMHQMLWTETPVLDWYVIAYILIEFIIVSLL
;
A
#
# COMPACT_ATOMS: atom_id res chain seq x y z
N MET A 1 -9.87 4.67 -0.03
CA MET A 1 -10.19 4.65 -1.47
C MET A 1 -9.76 3.37 -2.18
N LEU A 2 -8.74 2.65 -1.70
CA LEU A 2 -8.39 1.29 -2.16
C LEU A 2 -9.54 0.26 -2.03
N ILE A 3 -10.40 0.44 -1.02
CA ILE A 3 -11.56 -0.42 -0.73
C ILE A 3 -12.61 -0.43 -1.87
N ILE A 4 -12.74 0.68 -2.61
CA ILE A 4 -13.69 0.80 -3.72
C ILE A 4 -13.14 0.11 -4.98
N LEU A 5 -11.81 0.16 -5.18
CA LEU A 5 -11.10 -0.52 -6.27
C LEU A 5 -11.08 -2.05 -6.09
N GLU A 6 -11.10 -2.56 -4.85
CA GLU A 6 -11.21 -4.00 -4.56
C GLU A 6 -12.60 -4.57 -4.85
N ALA A 7 -13.66 -3.79 -4.63
CA ALA A 7 -15.04 -4.24 -4.83
C ALA A 7 -15.38 -4.51 -6.30
N GLU A 8 -14.69 -3.86 -7.24
CA GLU A 8 -14.90 -4.06 -8.68
C GLU A 8 -14.09 -5.23 -9.28
N LYS A 9 -12.96 -5.63 -8.66
CA LYS A 9 -12.02 -6.61 -9.25
C LYS A 9 -11.95 -7.97 -8.53
N GLY A 10 -12.90 -8.28 -7.66
CA GLY A 10 -13.03 -9.62 -7.05
C GLY A 10 -11.91 -10.00 -6.07
N TYR A 11 -11.13 -9.03 -5.58
CA TYR A 11 -10.15 -9.28 -4.53
C TYR A 11 -10.88 -9.57 -3.21
N LEU A 12 -10.42 -10.59 -2.48
CA LEU A 12 -10.90 -10.88 -1.14
C LEU A 12 -10.63 -9.66 -0.25
N PHE A 13 -11.70 -8.99 0.19
CA PHE A 13 -11.71 -7.83 1.11
C PHE A 13 -10.80 -8.03 2.34
N THR A 14 -10.55 -9.30 2.70
CA THR A 14 -9.67 -9.72 3.78
C THR A 14 -8.19 -9.45 3.49
N SER A 15 -7.75 -9.46 2.24
CA SER A 15 -6.34 -9.35 1.85
C SER A 15 -5.76 -7.96 2.14
N THR A 16 -6.48 -6.89 1.79
CA THR A 16 -6.10 -5.51 2.14
C THR A 16 -6.12 -5.24 3.63
N LEU A 17 -7.17 -5.68 4.34
CA LEU A 17 -7.23 -5.55 5.79
C LEU A 17 -6.08 -6.31 6.48
N PHE A 18 -5.78 -7.52 6.02
CA PHE A 18 -4.69 -8.32 6.55
C PHE A 18 -3.33 -7.67 6.27
N TYR A 19 -3.13 -7.14 5.06
CA TYR A 19 -1.92 -6.42 4.69
C TYR A 19 -1.70 -5.19 5.57
N PHE A 20 -2.67 -4.28 5.63
CA PHE A 20 -2.54 -3.05 6.41
C PHE A 20 -2.41 -3.34 7.91
N SER A 21 -3.12 -4.34 8.44
CA SER A 21 -2.99 -4.78 9.83
C SER A 21 -1.59 -5.33 10.13
N SER A 22 -1.07 -6.20 9.25
CA SER A 22 0.28 -6.76 9.38
C SER A 22 1.35 -5.67 9.31
N VAL A 23 1.21 -4.75 8.35
CA VAL A 23 2.09 -3.59 8.20
C VAL A 23 2.06 -2.70 9.45
N TYR A 24 0.87 -2.41 9.98
CA TYR A 24 0.71 -1.55 11.15
C TYR A 24 1.32 -2.16 12.41
N TYR A 25 1.12 -3.45 12.63
CA TYR A 25 1.58 -4.12 13.84
C TYR A 25 3.05 -4.55 13.79
N LEU A 26 3.57 -4.91 12.61
CA LEU A 26 4.90 -5.51 12.46
C LEU A 26 5.94 -4.57 11.86
N VAL A 27 5.56 -3.82 10.81
CA VAL A 27 6.53 -3.03 10.02
C VAL A 27 6.67 -1.63 10.60
N LEU A 28 5.56 -0.95 10.87
CA LEU A 28 5.49 0.40 11.40
C LEU A 28 6.32 0.63 12.68
N PRO A 29 6.20 -0.19 13.75
CA PRO A 29 6.98 0.03 14.97
C PRO A 29 8.48 -0.17 14.75
N LYS A 30 8.88 -1.09 13.86
CA LYS A 30 10.30 -1.30 13.53
C LYS A 30 10.86 -0.12 12.75
N VAL A 31 10.16 0.34 11.71
CA VAL A 31 10.60 1.48 10.90
C VAL A 31 10.68 2.76 11.74
N SER A 32 9.68 2.99 12.60
CA SER A 32 9.65 4.13 13.52
C SER A 32 10.84 4.14 14.50
N HIS A 33 11.39 2.98 14.86
CA HIS A 33 12.52 2.91 15.77
C HIS A 33 13.84 3.30 15.09
N TYR A 34 14.00 2.96 13.81
CA TYR A 34 15.21 3.29 13.03
C TYR A 34 15.19 4.69 12.43
N ILE A 35 14.01 5.28 12.21
CA ILE A 35 13.86 6.54 11.47
C ILE A 35 13.23 7.60 12.36
N ASN A 36 14.05 8.58 12.74
CA ASN A 36 13.61 9.72 13.56
C ASN A 36 13.01 10.89 12.74
N CYS A 37 13.14 10.87 11.41
CA CYS A 37 12.64 11.97 10.58
C CYS A 37 11.15 11.81 10.27
N LYS A 38 10.33 12.77 10.71
CA LYS A 38 8.88 12.80 10.46
C LYS A 38 8.53 12.82 8.96
N SER A 39 9.30 13.54 8.14
CA SER A 39 9.08 13.58 6.68
C SER A 39 9.44 12.24 6.03
N CYS A 40 10.55 11.60 6.44
CA CYS A 40 10.91 10.27 5.96
C CYS A 40 9.85 9.22 6.31
N MET A 41 9.24 9.30 7.50
CA MET A 41 8.14 8.39 7.88
C MET A 41 6.93 8.53 6.94
N LYS A 42 6.58 9.75 6.52
CA LYS A 42 5.48 9.97 5.55
C LYS A 42 5.78 9.31 4.20
N PHE A 43 7.01 9.46 3.69
CA PHE A 43 7.42 8.80 2.45
C PHE A 43 7.35 7.28 2.55
N ILE A 44 7.75 6.72 3.69
CA ILE A 44 7.66 5.27 3.90
C ILE A 44 6.22 4.81 3.97
N TYR A 45 5.30 5.58 4.57
CA TYR A 45 3.88 5.25 4.54
C TYR A 45 3.32 5.19 3.12
N ILE A 46 3.63 6.18 2.26
CA ILE A 46 3.24 6.15 0.86
C ILE A 46 3.84 4.91 0.18
N PHE A 47 5.14 4.70 0.33
CA PHE A 47 5.82 3.55 -0.28
C PHE A 47 5.18 2.21 0.13
N LEU A 48 4.90 2.04 1.42
CA LEU A 48 4.33 0.82 1.97
C LEU A 48 2.85 0.64 1.58
N ALA A 49 2.10 1.73 1.46
CA ALA A 49 0.70 1.70 1.07
C ALA A 49 0.49 1.29 -0.39
N TYR A 50 1.35 1.74 -1.30
CA TYR A 50 1.20 1.44 -2.74
C TYR A 50 2.11 0.32 -3.20
N ILE A 51 3.42 0.49 -3.08
CA ILE A 51 4.40 -0.48 -3.59
C ILE A 51 4.35 -1.75 -2.75
N GLY A 52 4.29 -1.60 -1.43
CA GLY A 52 4.18 -2.75 -0.54
C GLY A 52 2.86 -3.53 -0.73
N TYR A 53 1.73 -2.84 -0.89
CA TYR A 53 0.45 -3.49 -1.17
C TYR A 53 0.45 -4.18 -2.54
N TRP A 54 0.98 -3.52 -3.57
CA TRP A 54 1.08 -4.11 -4.90
C TRP A 54 1.96 -5.38 -4.89
N PHE A 55 3.09 -5.35 -4.18
CA PHE A 55 3.95 -6.52 -3.99
C PHE A 55 3.22 -7.64 -3.25
N PHE A 56 2.48 -7.31 -2.19
CA PHE A 56 1.66 -8.28 -1.46
C PHE A 56 0.56 -8.88 -2.34
N ALA A 57 -0.14 -8.07 -3.13
CA ALA A 57 -1.17 -8.51 -4.07
C ALA A 57 -0.57 -9.43 -5.15
N PHE A 58 0.64 -9.13 -5.62
CA PHE A 58 1.37 -9.98 -6.56
C PHE A 58 1.75 -11.34 -5.94
N LEU A 59 2.20 -11.37 -4.68
CA LEU A 59 2.45 -12.62 -3.96
C LEU A 59 1.17 -13.43 -3.76
N MET A 60 0.08 -12.77 -3.38
CA MET A 60 -1.23 -13.42 -3.21
C MET A 60 -1.77 -13.99 -4.52
N HIS A 61 -1.58 -13.30 -5.65
CA HIS A 61 -1.92 -13.81 -6.97
C HIS A 61 -1.25 -15.16 -7.26
N GLN A 62 0.03 -15.32 -6.92
CA GLN A 62 0.74 -16.59 -7.10
C GLN A 62 0.20 -17.71 -6.19
N MET A 63 -0.25 -17.38 -4.98
CA MET A 63 -0.74 -18.37 -4.01
C MET A 63 -2.23 -18.73 -4.20
N LEU A 64 -3.05 -17.81 -4.68
CA LEU A 64 -4.51 -17.93 -4.76
C LEU A 64 -5.05 -18.04 -6.20
N TRP A 65 -4.20 -17.94 -7.23
CA TRP A 65 -4.60 -17.91 -8.65
C TRP A 65 -5.72 -16.91 -8.95
N THR A 66 -5.74 -15.78 -8.25
CA THR A 66 -6.72 -14.69 -8.44
C THR A 66 -6.40 -13.88 -9.71
N GLU A 67 -7.22 -12.91 -10.10
CA GLU A 67 -6.89 -12.04 -11.23
C GLU A 67 -5.64 -11.21 -10.96
N THR A 68 -4.84 -10.90 -12.00
CA THR A 68 -3.61 -10.13 -11.85
C THR A 68 -3.91 -8.70 -11.38
N PRO A 69 -3.17 -8.16 -10.41
CA PRO A 69 -3.37 -6.79 -9.96
C PRO A 69 -2.90 -5.82 -11.05
N VAL A 70 -3.83 -5.32 -11.86
CA VAL A 70 -3.54 -4.31 -12.89
C VAL A 70 -3.40 -2.95 -12.21
N LEU A 71 -2.24 -2.34 -12.40
CA LEU A 71 -1.92 -1.02 -11.86
C LEU A 71 -2.59 0.03 -12.77
N ASP A 72 -3.78 0.49 -12.37
CA ASP A 72 -4.54 1.49 -13.12
C ASP A 72 -3.84 2.85 -13.13
N TRP A 73 -4.02 3.61 -14.22
CA TRP A 73 -3.44 4.95 -14.38
C TRP A 73 -3.83 5.91 -13.23
N TYR A 74 -5.05 5.74 -12.70
CA TYR A 74 -5.51 6.49 -11.53
C TYR A 74 -4.65 6.23 -10.30
N VAL A 75 -4.22 4.98 -10.06
CA VAL A 75 -3.36 4.63 -8.92
C VAL A 75 -2.01 5.34 -9.03
N ILE A 76 -1.44 5.39 -10.22
CA ILE A 76 -0.18 6.12 -10.49
C ILE A 76 -0.37 7.62 -10.22
N ALA A 77 -1.47 8.20 -10.70
CA ALA A 77 -1.78 9.61 -10.46
C ALA A 77 -1.93 9.92 -8.96
N TYR A 78 -2.58 9.04 -8.19
CA TYR A 78 -2.70 9.18 -6.73
C TYR A 78 -1.35 9.13 -6.02
N ILE A 79 -0.46 8.21 -6.39
CA ILE A 79 0.89 8.12 -5.83
C ILE A 79 1.63 9.45 -6.04
N LEU A 80 1.60 10.00 -7.26
CA LEU A 80 2.29 11.25 -7.58
C LEU A 80 1.72 12.44 -6.79
N ILE A 81 0.39 12.54 -6.70
CA ILE A 81 -0.28 13.61 -5.94
C ILE A 81 0.09 13.52 -4.46
N GLU A 82 0.01 12.35 -3.84
CA GLU A 82 0.37 12.19 -2.43
C GLU A 82 1.86 12.45 -2.17
N PHE A 83 2.74 12.08 -3.11
CA PHE A 83 4.16 12.38 -3.01
C PHE A 83 4.42 13.90 -3.01
N ILE A 84 3.72 14.65 -3.88
CA ILE A 84 3.79 16.11 -3.94
C ILE A 84 3.26 16.72 -2.62
N ILE A 85 2.11 16.26 -2.14
CA ILE A 85 1.52 16.74 -0.88
C ILE A 85 2.47 16.51 0.30
N VAL A 86 3.09 15.33 0.39
CA VAL A 86 4.04 15.01 1.46
C VAL A 86 5.33 15.82 1.33
N SER A 87 5.76 16.16 0.12
CA SER A 87 6.94 17.02 -0.08
C SER A 87 6.71 18.47 0.36
N LEU A 88 5.45 18.93 0.34
CA LEU A 88 5.05 20.29 0.72
C LEU A 88 4.82 20.48 2.24
N LEU A 89 4.81 19.39 3.03
CA LEU A 89 4.35 19.37 4.44
C LEU A 89 5.39 18.80 5.41
#